data_AF-A0A3A5VH76-F1
#
_entry.id   AF-A0A3A5VH76-F1
#
_cell.length_a   1.000
_cell.length_b   1.000
_cell.length_c   1.000
_cell.angle_alpha   90.00
_cell.angle_beta   90.00
_cell.angle_gamma   90.00
#
_symmetry.space_group_name_H-M   'P 1'
#
loop_
_entity.id
_entity.type
_entity.pdbx_description
1 polymer ?
#
loop_
_entity_poly.entity_id
_entity_poly.type
_entity_poly.pdbx_seq_one_letter_code
_entity_poly.pdbx_strand_id
1 'polypeptide(L)'
;KKAEEEAAAKKKAEEEAAAKKKAEEAKKAKPVTKEAKKEAELERVKSRAETIDFKVLGKATSTELKSEVKKGATSLEVADASEFADAGSAALMDDSGSTVISWTGKEGNALTGVSGITRVFGKAAVVTTKDDLQVIKGIGPFIEEKLNALGITTYRQIANMNAKLEEQVNEAIEFFPGRVKRDQWANQAKILLGENVKLDEKALKQAEELERVAAKAEKIDFATLGVASVSDKDDLQTIKGIGPFIEEKLNALGIFTFEQISKMTAKIEEEVNIAIEFFPGRVKRDEWAKQAKQLHKDKQ
;
A
#
# COMPACT_ATOMS: atom_id res chain seq x y z
N LYS A 1 11.79 53.80 -13.92
CA LYS A 1 11.76 53.82 -12.44
C LYS A 1 10.35 53.98 -11.87
N LYS A 2 9.71 55.16 -11.83
CA LYS A 2 8.39 55.32 -11.17
C LYS A 2 7.25 54.47 -11.79
N ALA A 3 7.17 54.41 -13.13
CA ALA A 3 6.17 53.58 -13.83
C ALA A 3 6.45 52.06 -13.74
N GLU A 4 7.68 51.68 -13.40
CA GLU A 4 8.13 50.28 -13.32
C GLU A 4 7.87 49.71 -11.93
N GLU A 5 8.06 50.53 -10.88
CA GLU A 5 7.61 50.25 -9.51
C GLU A 5 6.08 50.12 -9.41
N GLU A 6 5.35 50.97 -10.12
CA GLU A 6 3.88 50.95 -10.09
C GLU A 6 3.31 49.71 -10.79
N ALA A 7 3.94 49.26 -11.88
CA ALA A 7 3.60 48.01 -12.56
C ALA A 7 3.95 46.77 -11.71
N ALA A 8 5.07 46.79 -10.99
CA ALA A 8 5.47 45.71 -10.09
C ALA A 8 4.55 45.62 -8.86
N ALA A 9 4.14 46.76 -8.29
CA ALA A 9 3.18 46.81 -7.18
C ALA A 9 1.81 46.28 -7.60
N LYS A 10 1.36 46.59 -8.81
CA LYS A 10 0.07 46.11 -9.34
C LYS A 10 0.08 44.60 -9.61
N LYS A 11 1.16 44.06 -10.18
CA LYS A 11 1.33 42.59 -10.35
C LYS A 11 1.34 41.86 -9.01
N LYS A 12 2.04 42.38 -8.01
CA LYS A 12 2.12 41.78 -6.68
C LYS A 12 0.75 41.78 -5.99
N ALA A 13 -0.03 42.85 -6.15
CA ALA A 13 -1.40 42.93 -5.63
C ALA A 13 -2.36 41.95 -6.32
N GLU A 14 -2.22 41.75 -7.64
CA GLU A 14 -3.00 40.76 -8.40
C GLU A 14 -2.66 39.31 -8.01
N GLU A 15 -1.36 38.99 -7.83
CA GLU A 15 -0.93 37.67 -7.33
C GLU A 15 -1.42 37.40 -5.90
N GLU A 16 -1.36 38.40 -5.02
CA GLU A 16 -1.81 38.25 -3.63
C GLU A 16 -3.34 38.12 -3.55
N ALA A 17 -4.09 38.81 -4.43
CA ALA A 17 -5.54 38.66 -4.56
C ALA A 17 -5.93 37.28 -5.15
N ALA A 18 -5.16 36.78 -6.13
CA ALA A 18 -5.35 35.43 -6.69
C ALA A 18 -5.04 34.33 -5.66
N ALA A 19 -3.99 34.51 -4.86
CA ALA A 19 -3.63 33.61 -3.76
C ALA A 19 -4.69 33.60 -2.65
N LYS A 20 -5.23 34.77 -2.29
CA LYS A 20 -6.35 34.87 -1.33
C LYS A 20 -7.62 34.22 -1.86
N LYS A 21 -7.97 34.40 -3.15
CA LYS A 21 -9.11 33.70 -3.77
C LYS A 21 -8.93 32.18 -3.79
N LYS A 22 -7.75 31.67 -4.14
CA LYS A 22 -7.45 30.22 -4.07
C LYS A 22 -7.52 29.69 -2.63
N ALA A 23 -7.02 30.45 -1.65
CA ALA A 23 -7.12 30.07 -0.24
C ALA A 23 -8.56 30.12 0.29
N GLU A 24 -9.39 31.02 -0.22
CA GLU A 24 -10.81 31.13 0.15
C GLU A 24 -11.68 30.07 -0.54
N GLU A 25 -11.36 29.68 -1.78
CA GLU A 25 -11.96 28.52 -2.46
C GLU A 25 -11.57 27.20 -1.78
N ALA A 26 -10.30 27.05 -1.35
CA ALA A 26 -9.85 25.91 -0.56
C ALA A 26 -10.54 25.83 0.81
N LYS A 27 -10.91 26.97 1.41
CA LYS A 27 -11.68 27.06 2.66
C LYS A 27 -13.18 26.83 2.47
N LYS A 28 -13.71 26.95 1.25
CA LYS A 28 -15.12 26.68 0.89
C LYS A 28 -15.39 25.24 0.45
N ALA A 29 -14.36 24.42 0.26
CA ALA A 29 -14.53 22.99 0.06
C ALA A 29 -15.16 22.38 1.32
N LYS A 30 -16.41 21.91 1.20
CA LYS A 30 -17.10 21.15 2.25
C LYS A 30 -16.19 20.02 2.76
N PRO A 31 -16.23 19.64 4.05
CA PRO A 31 -15.45 18.52 4.54
C PRO A 31 -15.86 17.27 3.75
N VAL A 32 -14.94 16.79 2.91
CA VAL A 32 -15.13 15.57 2.11
C VAL A 32 -15.33 14.42 3.10
N THR A 33 -16.45 13.70 2.97
CA THR A 33 -16.78 12.56 3.83
C THR A 33 -15.70 11.47 3.68
N LYS A 34 -15.57 10.59 4.68
CA LYS A 34 -14.57 9.50 4.62
C LYS A 34 -14.79 8.62 3.39
N GLU A 35 -16.05 8.41 3.04
CA GLU A 35 -16.53 7.65 1.89
C GLU A 35 -16.10 8.31 0.58
N ALA A 36 -16.30 9.63 0.42
CA ALA A 36 -15.89 10.34 -0.78
C ALA A 36 -14.35 10.38 -0.95
N LYS A 37 -13.59 10.44 0.16
CA LYS A 37 -12.12 10.30 0.10
C LYS A 37 -11.70 8.91 -0.37
N LYS A 38 -12.37 7.87 0.16
CA LYS A 38 -12.13 6.47 -0.18
C LYS A 38 -12.40 6.22 -1.67
N GLU A 39 -13.52 6.69 -2.19
CA GLU A 39 -13.87 6.57 -3.62
C GLU A 39 -12.87 7.31 -4.53
N ALA A 40 -12.51 8.54 -4.18
CA ALA A 40 -11.51 9.30 -4.94
C ALA A 40 -10.13 8.62 -4.94
N GLU A 41 -9.79 7.93 -3.86
CA GLU A 41 -8.59 7.11 -3.78
C GLU A 41 -8.67 5.84 -4.63
N LEU A 42 -9.80 5.14 -4.65
CA LEU A 42 -10.01 3.99 -5.54
C LEU A 42 -9.96 4.37 -7.02
N GLU A 43 -10.58 5.49 -7.42
CA GLU A 43 -10.50 5.97 -8.81
C GLU A 43 -9.06 6.35 -9.20
N ARG A 44 -8.32 6.99 -8.29
CA ARG A 44 -6.91 7.28 -8.52
C ARG A 44 -6.07 6.01 -8.64
N VAL A 45 -6.26 5.04 -7.74
CA VAL A 45 -5.58 3.74 -7.79
C VAL A 45 -5.92 3.02 -9.10
N LYS A 46 -7.19 2.99 -9.50
CA LYS A 46 -7.65 2.39 -10.76
C LYS A 46 -6.92 2.98 -11.97
N SER A 47 -6.73 4.29 -12.02
CA SER A 47 -5.97 4.93 -13.10
C SER A 47 -4.50 4.48 -13.16
N ARG A 48 -3.93 4.03 -12.02
CA ARG A 48 -2.57 3.48 -11.95
C ARG A 48 -2.46 2.02 -12.39
N ALA A 49 -3.56 1.35 -12.72
CA ALA A 49 -3.51 0.00 -13.30
C ALA A 49 -2.65 -0.06 -14.58
N GLU A 50 -2.56 1.06 -15.32
CA GLU A 50 -1.74 1.20 -16.52
C GLU A 50 -0.23 1.04 -16.27
N THR A 51 0.23 1.24 -15.03
CA THR A 51 1.65 1.08 -14.67
C THR A 51 2.02 -0.37 -14.36
N ILE A 52 1.03 -1.26 -14.26
CA ILE A 52 1.19 -2.65 -13.82
C ILE A 52 1.36 -3.57 -15.04
N ASP A 53 2.41 -4.41 -15.02
CA ASP A 53 2.66 -5.37 -16.09
C ASP A 53 1.81 -6.64 -15.97
N PHE A 54 0.60 -6.58 -16.53
CA PHE A 54 -0.32 -7.72 -16.60
C PHE A 54 0.13 -8.84 -17.54
N LYS A 55 1.19 -8.66 -18.34
CA LYS A 55 1.77 -9.77 -19.10
C LYS A 55 2.46 -10.77 -18.19
N VAL A 56 3.03 -10.28 -17.09
CA VAL A 56 3.67 -11.11 -16.07
C VAL A 56 2.67 -11.58 -15.02
N LEU A 57 1.81 -10.67 -14.50
CA LEU A 57 0.81 -11.06 -13.49
C LEU A 57 -0.23 -12.05 -14.03
N GLY A 58 -0.56 -11.92 -15.31
CA GLY A 58 -1.74 -12.55 -15.89
C GLY A 58 -3.02 -11.80 -15.53
N LYS A 59 -4.13 -12.21 -16.17
CA LYS A 59 -5.47 -11.68 -15.91
C LYS A 59 -6.33 -12.76 -15.26
N ALA A 60 -7.28 -12.34 -14.45
CA ALA A 60 -8.30 -13.24 -13.93
C ALA A 60 -9.07 -13.88 -15.09
N THR A 61 -9.32 -15.19 -14.98
CA THR A 61 -10.17 -15.92 -15.93
C THR A 61 -11.56 -15.30 -15.93
N SER A 62 -12.11 -15.06 -17.11
CA SER A 62 -13.40 -14.40 -17.25
C SER A 62 -14.19 -14.98 -18.41
N THR A 63 -15.52 -15.02 -18.26
CA THR A 63 -16.43 -15.63 -19.24
C THR A 63 -17.82 -15.01 -19.11
N GLU A 64 -18.62 -15.03 -20.16
CA GLU A 64 -20.02 -14.55 -20.10
C GLU A 64 -20.96 -15.67 -19.65
N LEU A 65 -22.11 -15.30 -19.11
CA LEU A 65 -23.20 -16.25 -18.89
C LEU A 65 -23.76 -16.74 -20.22
N LYS A 66 -24.18 -18.01 -20.27
CA LYS A 66 -24.85 -18.58 -21.44
C LYS A 66 -26.35 -18.26 -21.45
N SER A 67 -26.93 -18.05 -20.27
CA SER A 67 -28.37 -17.81 -20.06
C SER A 67 -28.61 -16.90 -18.84
N GLU A 68 -29.85 -16.45 -18.68
CA GLU A 68 -30.27 -15.72 -17.49
C GLU A 68 -30.19 -16.61 -16.24
N VAL A 69 -29.68 -16.04 -15.15
CA VAL A 69 -29.56 -16.71 -13.85
C VAL A 69 -30.44 -16.02 -12.82
N LYS A 70 -31.31 -16.78 -12.17
CA LYS A 70 -32.29 -16.27 -11.20
C LYS A 70 -31.65 -16.11 -9.82
N LYS A 71 -32.25 -15.22 -9.02
CA LYS A 71 -31.93 -15.07 -7.60
C LYS A 71 -32.00 -16.43 -6.89
N GLY A 72 -30.95 -16.76 -6.12
CA GLY A 72 -30.85 -18.01 -5.36
C GLY A 72 -30.58 -19.26 -6.19
N ALA A 73 -30.23 -19.12 -7.48
CA ALA A 73 -29.83 -20.28 -8.27
C ALA A 73 -28.57 -20.94 -7.69
N THR A 74 -28.57 -22.28 -7.69
CA THR A 74 -27.49 -23.12 -7.18
C THR A 74 -26.59 -23.68 -8.29
N SER A 75 -26.86 -23.28 -9.53
CA SER A 75 -26.01 -23.55 -10.68
C SER A 75 -26.13 -22.41 -11.68
N LEU A 76 -25.08 -22.25 -12.49
CA LEU A 76 -25.09 -21.36 -13.64
C LEU A 76 -24.26 -21.97 -14.77
N GLU A 77 -24.61 -21.62 -16.01
CA GLU A 77 -23.89 -22.07 -17.19
C GLU A 77 -23.15 -20.88 -17.82
N VAL A 78 -21.85 -21.04 -18.03
CA VAL A 78 -21.00 -20.03 -18.67
C VAL A 78 -20.71 -20.40 -20.12
N ALA A 79 -20.24 -19.44 -20.91
CA ALA A 79 -19.83 -19.67 -22.29
C ALA A 79 -18.65 -20.65 -22.37
N ASP A 80 -17.66 -20.49 -21.49
CA ASP A 80 -16.46 -21.32 -21.38
C ASP A 80 -15.97 -21.36 -19.92
N ALA A 81 -15.87 -22.57 -19.36
CA ALA A 81 -15.35 -22.81 -18.01
C ALA A 81 -14.02 -23.62 -18.02
N SER A 82 -13.37 -23.76 -19.16
CA SER A 82 -12.15 -24.59 -19.31
C SER A 82 -11.06 -24.20 -18.31
N GLU A 83 -10.81 -22.90 -18.18
CA GLU A 83 -9.81 -22.30 -17.29
C GLU A 83 -10.31 -22.03 -15.86
N PHE A 84 -11.56 -22.39 -15.54
CA PHE A 84 -12.10 -22.26 -14.18
C PHE A 84 -11.74 -23.48 -13.33
N ALA A 85 -11.46 -23.27 -12.05
CA ALA A 85 -11.25 -24.36 -11.09
C ALA A 85 -12.57 -25.12 -10.80
N ASP A 86 -12.47 -26.36 -10.31
CA ASP A 86 -13.65 -27.18 -9.97
C ASP A 86 -14.46 -26.59 -8.81
N ALA A 87 -13.81 -25.85 -7.92
CA ALA A 87 -14.42 -25.07 -6.86
C ALA A 87 -13.69 -23.72 -6.76
N GLY A 88 -14.39 -22.67 -6.34
CA GLY A 88 -13.79 -21.35 -6.22
C GLY A 88 -14.81 -20.24 -6.03
N SER A 89 -14.35 -19.00 -6.26
CA SER A 89 -15.17 -17.80 -6.20
C SER A 89 -14.92 -16.87 -7.38
N ALA A 90 -15.92 -16.06 -7.67
CA ALA A 90 -15.91 -15.12 -8.78
C ALA A 90 -16.74 -13.88 -8.45
N ALA A 91 -16.43 -12.78 -9.11
CA ALA A 91 -17.36 -11.67 -9.26
C ALA A 91 -18.26 -11.96 -10.46
N LEU A 92 -19.57 -11.91 -10.24
CA LEU A 92 -20.60 -11.90 -11.27
C LEU A 92 -21.06 -10.45 -11.46
N MET A 93 -20.77 -9.88 -12.62
CA MET A 93 -20.94 -8.46 -12.90
C MET A 93 -21.86 -8.20 -14.09
N ASP A 94 -22.70 -7.18 -13.99
CA ASP A 94 -23.41 -6.56 -15.11
C ASP A 94 -23.42 -5.03 -14.96
N ASP A 95 -24.24 -4.34 -15.76
CA ASP A 95 -24.38 -2.88 -15.76
C ASP A 95 -24.87 -2.30 -14.42
N SER A 96 -25.60 -3.08 -13.63
CA SER A 96 -26.14 -2.68 -12.34
C SER A 96 -25.20 -2.98 -11.16
N GLY A 97 -24.09 -3.67 -11.40
CA GLY A 97 -23.00 -3.85 -10.44
C GLY A 97 -22.52 -5.29 -10.31
N SER A 98 -21.76 -5.55 -9.25
CA SER A 98 -21.07 -6.82 -9.00
C SER A 98 -21.63 -7.53 -7.77
N THR A 99 -21.73 -8.86 -7.85
CA THR A 99 -21.98 -9.75 -6.70
C THR A 99 -20.89 -10.81 -6.63
N VAL A 100 -20.39 -11.11 -5.43
CA VAL A 100 -19.47 -12.23 -5.24
C VAL A 100 -20.26 -13.53 -5.14
N ILE A 101 -19.86 -14.51 -5.94
CA ILE A 101 -20.40 -15.87 -5.93
C ILE A 101 -19.29 -16.87 -5.60
N SER A 102 -19.69 -18.04 -5.13
CA SER A 102 -18.80 -19.21 -4.97
C SER A 102 -19.46 -20.44 -5.56
N TRP A 103 -18.67 -21.44 -5.95
CA TRP A 103 -19.15 -22.75 -6.41
C TRP A 103 -18.31 -23.87 -5.81
N THR A 104 -18.88 -25.07 -5.74
CA THR A 104 -18.24 -26.25 -5.15
C THR A 104 -18.00 -27.37 -6.15
N GLY A 105 -18.52 -27.25 -7.36
CA GLY A 105 -18.32 -28.22 -8.42
C GLY A 105 -18.39 -27.58 -9.81
N LYS A 106 -17.83 -28.29 -10.80
CA LYS A 106 -17.86 -27.92 -12.21
C LYS A 106 -18.14 -29.17 -13.05
N GLU A 107 -19.11 -29.06 -13.96
CA GLU A 107 -19.47 -30.11 -14.93
C GLU A 107 -19.47 -29.50 -16.34
N GLY A 108 -18.36 -29.67 -17.06
CA GLY A 108 -18.17 -28.96 -18.33
C GLY A 108 -18.21 -27.44 -18.12
N ASN A 109 -19.19 -26.77 -18.72
CA ASN A 109 -19.40 -25.32 -18.58
C ASN A 109 -20.43 -24.94 -17.51
N ALA A 110 -20.96 -25.91 -16.76
CA ALA A 110 -21.85 -25.65 -15.64
C ALA A 110 -21.07 -25.55 -14.34
N LEU A 111 -21.21 -24.43 -13.62
CA LEU A 111 -20.77 -24.30 -12.23
C LEU A 111 -21.91 -24.78 -11.32
N THR A 112 -21.62 -25.66 -10.37
CA THR A 112 -22.60 -26.31 -9.49
C THR A 112 -22.32 -26.02 -8.02
N GLY A 113 -23.36 -26.12 -7.19
CA GLY A 113 -23.27 -25.71 -5.78
C GLY A 113 -23.02 -24.22 -5.62
N VAL A 114 -23.52 -23.42 -6.56
CA VAL A 114 -23.33 -21.99 -6.59
C VAL A 114 -24.04 -21.32 -5.42
N SER A 115 -23.37 -20.37 -4.78
CA SER A 115 -23.91 -19.54 -3.71
C SER A 115 -23.64 -18.05 -3.97
N GLY A 116 -24.34 -17.16 -3.27
CA GLY A 116 -24.13 -15.71 -3.37
C GLY A 116 -24.99 -15.00 -4.42
N ILE A 117 -25.83 -15.69 -5.19
CA ILE A 117 -26.69 -15.05 -6.20
C ILE A 117 -27.86 -14.32 -5.54
N THR A 118 -27.70 -13.02 -5.31
CA THR A 118 -28.66 -12.18 -4.57
C THR A 118 -29.76 -11.56 -5.44
N ARG A 119 -29.60 -11.56 -6.76
CA ARG A 119 -30.52 -10.97 -7.74
C ARG A 119 -30.47 -11.73 -9.08
N VAL A 120 -31.28 -11.29 -10.04
CA VAL A 120 -31.28 -11.83 -11.40
C VAL A 120 -30.11 -11.23 -12.18
N PHE A 121 -29.46 -12.06 -13.00
CA PHE A 121 -28.40 -11.66 -13.93
C PHE A 121 -28.76 -12.11 -15.34
N GLY A 122 -28.66 -11.19 -16.30
CA GLY A 122 -28.90 -11.48 -17.71
C GLY A 122 -27.72 -12.20 -18.36
N LYS A 123 -27.94 -12.72 -19.57
CA LYS A 123 -26.91 -13.43 -20.35
C LYS A 123 -25.61 -12.62 -20.56
N ALA A 124 -25.70 -11.30 -20.67
CA ALA A 124 -24.53 -10.44 -20.85
C ALA A 124 -23.67 -10.25 -19.58
N ALA A 125 -24.09 -10.81 -18.45
CA ALA A 125 -23.30 -10.73 -17.23
C ALA A 125 -22.00 -11.55 -17.37
N VAL A 126 -20.93 -11.03 -16.78
CA VAL A 126 -19.59 -11.59 -16.85
C VAL A 126 -19.24 -12.22 -15.50
N VAL A 127 -18.76 -13.45 -15.53
CA VAL A 127 -18.19 -14.17 -14.40
C VAL A 127 -16.68 -14.05 -14.49
N THR A 128 -16.05 -13.39 -13.52
CA THR A 128 -14.60 -13.23 -13.43
C THR A 128 -14.07 -13.82 -12.13
N THR A 129 -13.12 -14.76 -12.21
CA THR A 129 -12.52 -15.40 -11.03
C THR A 129 -11.97 -14.37 -10.07
N LYS A 130 -12.22 -14.60 -8.78
CA LYS A 130 -11.84 -13.69 -7.70
C LYS A 130 -11.62 -14.49 -6.42
N ASP A 131 -10.50 -14.25 -5.77
CA ASP A 131 -10.16 -14.84 -4.47
C ASP A 131 -10.39 -13.83 -3.33
N ASP A 132 -10.49 -14.32 -2.09
CA ASP A 132 -10.48 -13.49 -0.89
C ASP A 132 -9.05 -13.09 -0.53
N LEU A 133 -8.61 -11.93 -1.01
CA LEU A 133 -7.23 -11.51 -0.82
C LEU A 133 -6.87 -11.20 0.63
N GLN A 134 -7.87 -11.01 1.51
CA GLN A 134 -7.65 -10.72 2.94
C GLN A 134 -7.06 -11.90 3.71
N VAL A 135 -7.08 -13.10 3.13
CA VAL A 135 -6.39 -14.27 3.69
C VAL A 135 -4.87 -14.06 3.73
N ILE A 136 -4.33 -13.20 2.86
CA ILE A 136 -2.91 -12.83 2.85
C ILE A 136 -2.65 -11.77 3.91
N LYS A 137 -1.74 -12.07 4.85
CA LYS A 137 -1.35 -11.15 5.91
C LYS A 137 -0.79 -9.85 5.32
N GLY A 138 -1.35 -8.72 5.78
CA GLY A 138 -1.01 -7.38 5.31
C GLY A 138 -2.02 -6.81 4.31
N ILE A 139 -2.93 -7.64 3.79
CA ILE A 139 -4.04 -7.19 2.93
C ILE A 139 -5.30 -7.03 3.79
N GLY A 140 -5.62 -5.79 4.17
CA GLY A 140 -6.90 -5.47 4.82
C GLY A 140 -8.00 -5.14 3.80
N PRO A 141 -9.27 -4.93 4.24
CA PRO A 141 -10.40 -4.71 3.33
C PRO A 141 -10.17 -3.59 2.31
N PHE A 142 -9.63 -2.44 2.74
CA PHE A 142 -9.39 -1.34 1.81
C PHE A 142 -8.19 -1.58 0.88
N ILE A 143 -7.19 -2.35 1.31
CA ILE A 143 -6.07 -2.74 0.45
C ILE A 143 -6.55 -3.72 -0.62
N GLU A 144 -7.41 -4.68 -0.26
CA GLU A 144 -8.06 -5.55 -1.23
C GLU A 144 -8.90 -4.74 -2.24
N GLU A 145 -9.69 -3.77 -1.79
CA GLU A 145 -10.45 -2.89 -2.71
C GLU A 145 -9.53 -2.15 -3.70
N LYS A 146 -8.37 -1.67 -3.25
CA LYS A 146 -7.36 -1.04 -4.11
C LYS A 146 -6.75 -2.02 -5.10
N LEU A 147 -6.40 -3.23 -4.67
CA LEU A 147 -5.90 -4.28 -5.56
C LEU A 147 -6.96 -4.65 -6.63
N ASN A 148 -8.21 -4.76 -6.22
CA ASN A 148 -9.33 -5.00 -7.13
C ASN A 148 -9.50 -3.85 -8.13
N ALA A 149 -9.33 -2.60 -7.68
CA ALA A 149 -9.34 -1.43 -8.56
C ALA A 149 -8.19 -1.44 -9.58
N LEU A 150 -7.04 -2.04 -9.23
CA LEU A 150 -5.96 -2.31 -10.20
C LEU A 150 -6.27 -3.46 -11.16
N GLY A 151 -7.26 -4.32 -10.87
CA GLY A 151 -7.52 -5.56 -11.61
C GLY A 151 -6.74 -6.77 -11.11
N ILE A 152 -6.18 -6.68 -9.90
CA ILE A 152 -5.53 -7.79 -9.18
C ILE A 152 -6.58 -8.37 -8.23
N THR A 153 -7.14 -9.52 -8.60
CA THR A 153 -8.29 -10.13 -7.90
C THR A 153 -8.07 -11.57 -7.48
N THR A 154 -6.92 -12.17 -7.83
CA THR A 154 -6.64 -13.60 -7.58
C THR A 154 -5.30 -13.82 -6.89
N TYR A 155 -5.19 -14.91 -6.13
CA TYR A 155 -3.92 -15.38 -5.55
C TYR A 155 -2.88 -15.64 -6.64
N ARG A 156 -3.30 -16.15 -7.81
CA ARG A 156 -2.37 -16.42 -8.92
C ARG A 156 -1.66 -15.16 -9.42
N GLN A 157 -2.39 -14.04 -9.53
CA GLN A 157 -1.77 -12.76 -9.89
C GLN A 157 -0.76 -12.31 -8.83
N ILE A 158 -1.09 -12.41 -7.54
CA ILE A 158 -0.18 -12.06 -6.44
C ILE A 158 1.05 -12.97 -6.42
N ALA A 159 0.86 -14.28 -6.61
CA ALA A 159 1.93 -15.27 -6.68
C ALA A 159 2.91 -15.01 -7.84
N ASN A 160 2.41 -14.45 -8.94
CA ASN A 160 3.20 -14.11 -10.12
C ASN A 160 4.01 -12.79 -9.97
N MET A 161 3.82 -12.03 -8.89
CA MET A 161 4.60 -10.83 -8.66
C MET A 161 6.10 -11.16 -8.53
N ASN A 162 6.91 -10.50 -9.33
CA ASN A 162 8.36 -10.44 -9.14
C ASN A 162 8.73 -9.16 -8.35
N ALA A 163 10.00 -9.02 -7.96
CA ALA A 163 10.44 -7.88 -7.12
C ALA A 163 10.07 -6.50 -7.69
N LYS A 164 10.08 -6.34 -9.02
CA LYS A 164 9.69 -5.09 -9.68
C LYS A 164 8.17 -4.86 -9.57
N LEU A 165 7.37 -5.91 -9.79
CA LEU A 165 5.93 -5.82 -9.66
C LEU A 165 5.48 -5.60 -8.21
N GLU A 166 6.17 -6.19 -7.23
CA GLU A 166 5.90 -5.92 -5.82
C GLU A 166 6.05 -4.42 -5.50
N GLU A 167 7.09 -3.78 -6.03
CA GLU A 167 7.32 -2.33 -5.89
C GLU A 167 6.27 -1.50 -6.63
N GLN A 168 6.02 -1.80 -7.92
CA GLN A 168 5.01 -1.11 -8.73
C GLN A 168 3.62 -1.20 -8.11
N VAL A 169 3.23 -2.38 -7.61
CA VAL A 169 1.94 -2.57 -6.94
C VAL A 169 1.92 -1.76 -5.66
N ASN A 170 2.96 -1.83 -4.82
CA ASN A 170 3.04 -1.09 -3.56
C ASN A 170 2.82 0.42 -3.76
N GLU A 171 3.45 1.00 -4.78
CA GLU A 171 3.27 2.40 -5.17
C GLU A 171 1.88 2.67 -5.74
N ALA A 172 1.39 1.79 -6.61
CA ALA A 172 0.10 1.96 -7.28
C ALA A 172 -1.07 1.97 -6.28
N ILE A 173 -1.02 1.15 -5.23
CA ILE A 173 -2.02 1.13 -4.15
C ILE A 173 -1.77 2.18 -3.05
N GLU A 174 -0.73 3.02 -3.19
CA GLU A 174 -0.38 4.04 -2.20
C GLU A 174 -0.22 3.47 -0.78
N PHE A 175 0.40 2.29 -0.70
CA PHE A 175 0.67 1.66 0.57
C PHE A 175 2.02 2.10 1.12
N PHE A 176 2.28 1.86 2.41
CA PHE A 176 3.56 2.22 2.99
C PHE A 176 4.71 1.61 2.16
N PRO A 177 5.79 2.36 1.86
CA PRO A 177 6.85 1.88 0.98
C PRO A 177 7.38 0.49 1.37
N GLY A 178 7.46 -0.40 0.38
CA GLY A 178 8.06 -1.73 0.51
C GLY A 178 7.21 -2.80 1.20
N ARG A 179 5.99 -2.48 1.66
CA ARG A 179 5.13 -3.42 2.39
C ARG A 179 4.79 -4.69 1.65
N VAL A 180 4.46 -4.62 0.35
CA VAL A 180 4.07 -5.81 -0.44
C VAL A 180 5.15 -6.90 -0.36
N LYS A 181 6.41 -6.51 -0.57
CA LYS A 181 7.58 -7.41 -0.51
C LYS A 181 7.91 -7.82 0.91
N ARG A 182 7.89 -6.86 1.83
CA ARG A 182 8.24 -7.04 3.24
C ARG A 182 7.29 -8.01 3.95
N ASP A 183 6.01 -7.92 3.64
CA ASP A 183 4.97 -8.80 4.13
C ASP A 183 4.87 -10.10 3.27
N GLN A 184 5.73 -10.26 2.27
CA GLN A 184 5.87 -11.47 1.44
C GLN A 184 4.56 -11.93 0.76
N TRP A 185 3.77 -11.00 0.22
CA TRP A 185 2.46 -11.31 -0.36
C TRP A 185 2.55 -12.38 -1.46
N ALA A 186 3.56 -12.31 -2.33
CA ALA A 186 3.76 -13.29 -3.40
C ALA A 186 3.97 -14.72 -2.85
N ASN A 187 4.76 -14.88 -1.79
CA ASN A 187 5.02 -16.19 -1.20
C ASN A 187 3.79 -16.72 -0.44
N GLN A 188 3.07 -15.86 0.26
CA GLN A 188 1.81 -16.25 0.90
C GLN A 188 0.78 -16.73 -0.13
N ALA A 189 0.65 -16.02 -1.24
CA ALA A 189 -0.24 -16.42 -2.34
C ALA A 189 0.16 -17.76 -2.98
N LYS A 190 1.46 -18.01 -3.18
CA LYS A 190 1.96 -19.31 -3.65
C LYS A 190 1.58 -20.45 -2.71
N ILE A 191 1.70 -20.25 -1.40
CA ILE A 191 1.29 -21.24 -0.38
C ILE A 191 -0.22 -21.51 -0.47
N LEU A 192 -1.04 -20.48 -0.65
CA LEU A 192 -2.50 -20.63 -0.83
C LEU A 192 -2.86 -21.40 -2.11
N LEU A 193 -2.00 -21.36 -3.13
CA LEU A 193 -2.12 -22.17 -4.35
C LEU A 193 -1.52 -23.58 -4.21
N GLY A 194 -1.07 -23.96 -3.02
CA GLY A 194 -0.49 -25.28 -2.73
C GLY A 194 0.96 -25.44 -3.16
N GLU A 195 1.66 -24.35 -3.53
CA GLU A 195 3.08 -24.43 -3.83
C GLU A 195 3.92 -24.59 -2.55
N ASN A 196 4.96 -25.41 -2.64
CA ASN A 196 5.86 -25.66 -1.51
C ASN A 196 6.91 -24.55 -1.37
N VAL A 197 6.46 -23.36 -0.97
CA VAL A 197 7.30 -22.20 -0.67
C VAL A 197 7.34 -21.98 0.84
N LYS A 198 8.51 -21.64 1.38
CA LYS A 198 8.66 -21.28 2.79
C LYS A 198 8.67 -19.76 2.93
N LEU A 199 7.93 -19.26 3.91
CA LEU A 199 8.03 -17.87 4.35
C LEU A 199 9.36 -17.67 5.06
N ASP A 200 9.92 -16.47 4.92
CA ASP A 200 11.03 -16.04 5.75
C ASP A 200 10.44 -15.45 7.03
N GLU A 201 10.17 -16.33 8.01
CA GLU A 201 9.59 -15.93 9.29
C GLU A 201 10.41 -14.85 10.01
N LYS A 202 11.73 -14.84 9.81
CA LYS A 202 12.60 -13.83 10.40
C LYS A 202 12.35 -12.48 9.74
N ALA A 203 12.30 -12.43 8.41
CA ALA A 203 11.97 -11.21 7.68
C ALA A 203 10.57 -10.69 8.05
N LEU A 204 9.57 -11.58 8.20
CA LEU A 204 8.22 -11.19 8.63
C LEU A 204 8.19 -10.62 10.05
N LYS A 205 8.92 -11.21 11.00
CA LYS A 205 9.02 -10.66 12.36
C LYS A 205 9.71 -9.29 12.37
N GLN A 206 10.79 -9.15 11.59
CA GLN A 206 11.47 -7.87 11.43
C GLN A 206 10.55 -6.82 10.79
N ALA A 207 9.76 -7.22 9.79
CA ALA A 207 8.76 -6.37 9.13
C ALA A 207 7.73 -5.80 10.09
N GLU A 208 7.14 -6.67 10.90
CA GLU A 208 6.13 -6.31 11.92
C GLU A 208 6.72 -5.39 12.98
N GLU A 209 7.96 -5.64 13.39
CA GLU A 209 8.68 -4.79 14.31
C GLU A 209 8.96 -3.41 13.71
N LEU A 210 9.41 -3.32 12.46
CA LEU A 210 9.61 -2.05 11.77
C LEU A 210 8.32 -1.26 11.61
N GLU A 211 7.19 -1.91 11.34
CA GLU A 211 5.88 -1.26 11.28
C GLU A 211 5.45 -0.69 12.63
N ARG A 212 5.60 -1.47 13.69
CA ARG A 212 5.31 -1.03 15.06
C ARG A 212 6.22 0.12 15.48
N VAL A 213 7.49 0.10 15.06
CA VAL A 213 8.45 1.19 15.27
C VAL A 213 8.01 2.43 14.47
N ALA A 214 7.68 2.29 13.18
CA ALA A 214 7.23 3.39 12.34
C ALA A 214 6.00 4.10 12.92
N ALA A 215 5.04 3.36 13.48
CA ALA A 215 3.87 3.93 14.17
C ALA A 215 4.23 4.80 15.39
N LYS A 216 5.43 4.66 15.96
CA LYS A 216 5.93 5.50 17.06
C LYS A 216 6.65 6.76 16.59
N ALA A 217 6.86 6.94 15.29
CA ALA A 217 7.47 8.15 14.72
C ALA A 217 6.73 9.43 15.15
N GLU A 218 5.40 9.35 15.32
CA GLU A 218 4.56 10.46 15.79
C GLU A 218 4.97 11.02 17.17
N LYS A 219 5.70 10.24 17.97
CA LYS A 219 6.18 10.63 19.30
C LYS A 219 7.56 11.30 19.28
N ILE A 220 8.22 11.35 18.13
CA ILE A 220 9.57 11.90 17.99
C ILE A 220 9.50 13.37 17.58
N ASP A 221 10.25 14.23 18.28
CA ASP A 221 10.32 15.66 17.99
C ASP A 221 11.18 15.98 16.75
N PHE A 222 10.56 15.88 15.58
CA PHE A 222 11.19 16.25 14.31
C PHE A 222 11.37 17.75 14.10
N ALA A 223 10.75 18.62 14.92
CA ALA A 223 11.06 20.05 14.86
C ALA A 223 12.48 20.33 15.38
N THR A 224 12.95 19.52 16.33
CA THR A 224 14.35 19.57 16.80
C THR A 224 15.29 18.80 15.87
N LEU A 225 14.93 17.58 15.46
CA LEU A 225 15.83 16.74 14.65
C LEU A 225 15.98 17.24 13.20
N GLY A 226 14.94 17.88 12.66
CA GLY A 226 14.81 18.12 11.23
C GLY A 226 14.30 16.88 10.49
N VAL A 227 13.86 17.09 9.25
CA VAL A 227 13.32 16.05 8.37
C VAL A 227 14.31 15.77 7.26
N ALA A 228 14.51 14.48 6.96
CA ALA A 228 15.30 14.01 5.84
C ALA A 228 14.51 12.93 5.09
N SER A 229 14.95 12.62 3.88
CA SER A 229 14.38 11.55 3.06
C SER A 229 15.37 10.41 2.87
N VAL A 230 14.89 9.31 2.27
CA VAL A 230 15.73 8.15 1.96
C VAL A 230 16.90 8.53 1.04
N SER A 231 16.76 9.55 0.18
CA SER A 231 17.85 9.99 -0.69
C SER A 231 18.97 10.73 0.04
N ASP A 232 18.70 11.23 1.24
CA ASP A 232 19.67 11.96 2.06
C ASP A 232 20.42 11.03 3.03
N LYS A 233 20.09 9.73 3.02
CA LYS A 233 20.47 8.77 4.05
C LYS A 233 21.99 8.66 4.18
N ASP A 234 22.46 8.77 5.43
CA ASP A 234 23.82 8.46 5.86
C ASP A 234 23.94 6.97 6.24
N ASP A 235 25.17 6.44 6.23
CA ASP A 235 25.45 5.11 6.80
C ASP A 235 25.51 5.20 8.33
N LEU A 236 24.34 5.10 8.96
CA LEU A 236 24.19 5.24 10.41
C LEU A 236 24.94 4.15 11.18
N GLN A 237 25.29 3.04 10.53
CA GLN A 237 26.05 1.94 11.14
C GLN A 237 27.48 2.35 11.50
N THR A 238 27.96 3.49 10.97
CA THR A 238 29.23 4.11 11.39
C THR A 238 29.22 4.51 12.86
N ILE A 239 28.05 4.79 13.44
CA ILE A 239 27.90 5.10 14.86
C ILE A 239 27.94 3.81 15.67
N LYS A 240 28.87 3.73 16.61
CA LYS A 240 29.01 2.56 17.49
C LYS A 240 27.72 2.31 18.26
N GLY A 241 27.18 1.10 18.12
CA GLY A 241 25.94 0.67 18.76
C GLY A 241 24.74 0.63 17.80
N ILE A 242 24.86 1.20 16.60
CA ILE A 242 23.88 1.07 15.51
C ILE A 242 24.31 -0.09 14.61
N GLY A 243 23.61 -1.23 14.73
CA GLY A 243 23.72 -2.33 13.76
C GLY A 243 22.70 -2.18 12.62
N PRO A 244 22.75 -3.05 11.59
CA PRO A 244 21.87 -2.96 10.42
C PRO A 244 20.38 -2.83 10.77
N PHE A 245 19.89 -3.67 11.69
CA PHE A 245 18.47 -3.64 12.08
C PHE A 245 18.10 -2.42 12.93
N ILE A 246 19.05 -1.86 13.68
CA ILE A 246 18.82 -0.61 14.43
C ILE A 246 18.74 0.57 13.47
N GLU A 247 19.59 0.59 12.45
CA GLU A 247 19.49 1.57 11.37
C GLU A 247 18.14 1.45 10.63
N GLU A 248 17.68 0.23 10.30
CA GLU A 248 16.35 0.03 9.71
C GLU A 248 15.23 0.61 10.57
N LYS A 249 15.29 0.41 11.89
CA LYS A 249 14.32 1.00 12.84
C LYS A 249 14.38 2.52 12.89
N LEU A 250 15.58 3.11 12.84
CA LEU A 250 15.73 4.57 12.77
C LEU A 250 15.15 5.12 11.47
N ASN A 251 15.43 4.48 10.35
CA ASN A 251 14.84 4.84 9.05
C ASN A 251 13.32 4.71 9.07
N ALA A 252 12.78 3.66 9.72
CA ALA A 252 11.34 3.49 9.90
C ALA A 252 10.72 4.61 10.75
N LEU A 253 11.47 5.22 11.67
CA LEU A 253 11.04 6.43 12.38
C LEU A 253 11.14 7.70 11.52
N GLY A 254 11.89 7.70 10.42
CA GLY A 254 12.20 8.90 9.64
C GLY A 254 13.55 9.55 9.99
N ILE A 255 14.42 8.85 10.71
CA ILE A 255 15.77 9.29 11.06
C ILE A 255 16.75 8.62 10.10
N PHE A 256 17.26 9.39 9.14
CA PHE A 256 18.11 8.91 8.05
C PHE A 256 19.54 9.43 8.11
N THR A 257 19.82 10.51 8.86
CA THR A 257 21.08 11.25 8.75
C THR A 257 21.85 11.38 10.06
N PHE A 258 23.17 11.55 9.97
CA PHE A 258 24.03 11.95 11.08
C PHE A 258 23.60 13.32 11.63
N GLU A 259 23.11 14.22 10.78
CA GLU A 259 22.62 15.52 11.20
C GLU A 259 21.48 15.39 12.21
N GLN A 260 20.45 14.59 11.89
CA GLN A 260 19.32 14.34 12.78
C GLN A 260 19.81 13.76 14.11
N ILE A 261 20.64 12.70 14.09
CA ILE A 261 21.14 12.08 15.33
C ILE A 261 21.98 13.07 16.15
N SER A 262 22.77 13.94 15.50
CA SER A 262 23.59 14.94 16.20
C SER A 262 22.81 15.99 16.98
N LYS A 263 21.53 16.18 16.64
CA LYS A 263 20.59 17.12 17.28
C LYS A 263 19.76 16.50 18.40
N MET A 264 19.92 15.20 18.67
CA MET A 264 19.19 14.55 19.76
C MET A 264 19.54 15.19 21.11
N THR A 265 18.52 15.71 21.78
CA THR A 265 18.63 16.11 23.18
C THR A 265 18.50 14.87 24.07
N ALA A 266 18.89 14.95 25.34
CA ALA A 266 18.73 13.82 26.28
C ALA A 266 17.30 13.27 26.36
N LYS A 267 16.29 14.13 26.11
CA LYS A 267 14.89 13.72 26.02
C LYS A 267 14.63 12.91 24.74
N ILE A 268 15.10 13.39 23.59
CA ILE A 268 14.90 12.71 22.30
C ILE A 268 15.68 11.40 22.25
N GLU A 269 16.88 11.33 22.86
CA GLU A 269 17.62 10.08 22.99
C GLU A 269 16.79 8.99 23.69
N GLU A 270 16.07 9.35 24.76
CA GLU A 270 15.19 8.42 25.48
C GLU A 270 13.96 8.04 24.64
N GLU A 271 13.30 9.03 24.01
CA GLU A 271 12.15 8.80 23.13
C GLU A 271 12.50 7.86 21.98
N VAL A 272 13.64 8.11 21.32
CA VAL A 272 14.16 7.25 20.26
C VAL A 272 14.48 5.88 20.80
N ASN A 273 15.21 5.76 21.93
CA ASN A 273 15.56 4.46 22.53
C ASN A 273 14.32 3.59 22.78
N ILE A 274 13.25 4.18 23.31
CA ILE A 274 11.95 3.52 23.53
C ILE A 274 11.27 3.19 22.19
N ALA A 275 11.29 4.12 21.23
CA ALA A 275 10.62 3.96 19.96
C ALA A 275 11.20 2.80 19.15
N ILE A 276 12.53 2.70 19.05
CA ILE A 276 13.23 1.60 18.39
C ILE A 276 13.29 0.30 19.22
N GLU A 277 12.66 0.27 20.40
CA GLU A 277 12.61 -0.92 21.28
C GLU A 277 14.01 -1.45 21.61
N PHE A 278 14.96 -0.54 21.82
CA PHE A 278 16.32 -0.92 22.13
C PHE A 278 16.50 -1.15 23.63
N PHE A 279 17.60 -1.79 24.05
CA PHE A 279 17.85 -1.97 25.48
C PHE A 279 17.83 -0.60 26.18
N PRO A 280 17.25 -0.49 27.40
CA PRO A 280 17.08 0.80 28.05
C PRO A 280 18.37 1.63 28.13
N GLY A 281 18.28 2.90 27.73
CA GLY A 281 19.35 3.89 27.84
C GLY A 281 20.55 3.72 26.88
N ARG A 282 20.49 2.80 25.91
CA ARG A 282 21.61 2.51 25.02
C ARG A 282 21.99 3.68 24.11
N VAL A 283 21.02 4.39 23.54
CA VAL A 283 21.26 5.53 22.65
C VAL A 283 22.19 6.55 23.32
N LYS A 284 21.87 6.91 24.56
CA LYS A 284 22.66 7.85 25.38
C LYS A 284 23.98 7.25 25.85
N ARG A 285 23.96 6.01 26.37
CA ARG A 285 25.16 5.33 26.90
C ARG A 285 26.24 5.13 25.84
N ASP A 286 25.81 4.81 24.62
CA ASP A 286 26.71 4.62 23.49
C ASP A 286 27.04 5.97 22.81
N GLU A 287 26.66 7.11 23.39
CA GLU A 287 26.99 8.47 22.94
C GLU A 287 26.63 8.77 21.46
N TRP A 288 25.49 8.29 20.98
CA TRP A 288 25.12 8.41 19.55
C TRP A 288 25.12 9.86 19.05
N ALA A 289 24.53 10.79 19.79
CA ALA A 289 24.47 12.20 19.39
C ALA A 289 25.87 12.83 19.23
N LYS A 290 26.80 12.47 20.11
CA LYS A 290 28.20 12.97 20.07
C LYS A 290 28.96 12.39 18.88
N GLN A 291 28.83 11.08 18.63
CA GLN A 291 29.44 10.42 17.47
C GLN A 291 28.90 11.00 16.16
N ALA A 292 27.58 11.12 16.04
CA ALA A 292 26.91 11.69 14.88
C ALA A 292 27.32 13.14 14.61
N LYS A 293 27.54 13.94 15.66
CA LYS A 293 28.04 15.31 15.53
C LYS A 293 29.45 15.37 14.93
N GLN A 294 30.31 14.40 15.23
CA GLN A 294 31.64 14.30 14.62
C GLN A 294 31.51 13.89 13.16
N LEU A 295 30.76 12.83 12.87
CA LEU A 295 30.55 12.32 11.50
C LEU A 295 29.88 13.34 10.58
N HIS A 296 28.90 14.11 11.08
CA HIS A 296 28.25 15.16 10.31
C HIS A 296 29.22 16.31 9.96
N LYS A 297 30.16 16.64 10.85
CA LYS A 297 31.21 17.63 10.56
C LYS A 297 32.21 17.13 9.54
N ASP A 298 32.64 15.88 9.68
CA ASP A 298 33.66 15.28 8.80
C ASP A 298 33.12 15.05 7.36
N LYS A 299 31.79 15.06 7.20
CA LYS A 299 31.09 15.01 5.91
C LYS A 299 31.09 16.36 5.16
N GLN A 300 31.25 17.50 5.85
CA GLN A 300 31.24 18.85 5.25
C GLN A 300 32.63 19.30 4.84
#